data_AF-A0A1W9RDC1-F1
#
_entry.id   AF-A0A1W9RDC1-F1
#
_cell.length_a   1.000
_cell.length_b   1.000
_cell.length_c   1.000
_cell.angle_alpha   90.00
_cell.angle_beta   90.00
_cell.angle_gamma   90.00
#
_symmetry.space_group_name_H-M   'P 1'
#
loop_
_entity.id
_entity.type
_entity.pdbx_description
1 polymer ?
#
loop_
_entity_poly.entity_id
_entity_poly.type
_entity_poly.pdbx_seq_one_letter_code
_entity_poly.pdbx_strand_id
1 'polypeptide(L)'
;MPSKNIDTGMGLERIASVMQGVMTNFEIDIFRPIVNEIHALCKNRTNKDRFHINAIADHVRAITFAIGDGVYPSNEDRGYVIRKIIRKASWHGYKLGIKEEFLYRIVPVVVNVMKSAYPELEKKRENIAQIIKAEEERFLNTLETGILKIESAIHEVKSQNIKLIPGDKVFQLYDTYGFPYELTKEIAEEKGIVVDEQGFKTCLDKQRQRSKEMSHLKQEIFSAHKIILNLPQTEFIGYEQLESEEEVVEILDENLSTTIESLDKDQRGVVVFKKTPFYGESGGQVGDRGVIYNSDFKGEVYDAKLNEDRILHYIQVIKGTVKKGDRVKLEVDKEKRLDTARNHTATHLLHYALRKVLGEHVEQAGSYVWWEGFRFDFTHFKAVSEQELKWIEELVNLCVINNDPVKVRVIPFEQAKKEGVLALFTEKYKEIVRVIEIGDYSKELCGGTHLKSTGQIGLFKINSESAVASGIRRIEAVTGRVAYNYIREQEEILQELLVTLKTDKSRVIEQLKNLLAKVKDMESQLMKYKLQELDSQAEKLLKEAQEVKGVKYLFREMNDDPKFLGFLVDKLKEKGKRQTAVVLF
;
A
#
# COMPACT_ATOMS: atom_id res chain seq x y z
N MET A 1 5.74 -9.33 40.24
CA MET A 1 6.71 -8.20 40.32
C MET A 1 7.13 -8.01 41.77
N PRO A 2 8.39 -7.60 42.08
CA PRO A 2 8.94 -7.56 43.43
C PRO A 2 8.62 -6.28 44.24
N SER A 3 8.03 -5.25 43.63
CA SER A 3 7.71 -3.96 44.26
C SER A 3 6.19 -3.75 44.36
N LYS A 4 5.70 -3.26 45.51
CA LYS A 4 4.31 -2.80 45.68
C LYS A 4 4.19 -1.40 45.08
N ASN A 5 3.28 -1.23 44.12
CA ASN A 5 2.97 0.06 43.50
C ASN A 5 1.58 0.53 43.95
N ILE A 6 1.40 1.84 44.10
CA ILE A 6 0.09 2.48 44.32
C ILE A 6 -0.37 3.02 42.96
N ASP A 7 -1.51 2.55 42.47
CA ASP A 7 -2.15 2.99 41.23
C ASP A 7 -3.41 3.81 41.59
N THR A 8 -3.35 5.13 41.38
CA THR A 8 -4.49 6.03 41.63
C THR A 8 -5.03 6.56 40.32
N GLY A 9 -6.33 6.42 40.10
CA GLY A 9 -7.05 7.02 38.98
C GLY A 9 -8.20 7.88 39.48
N MET A 10 -8.24 9.14 39.04
CA MET A 10 -9.32 10.09 39.37
C MET A 10 -9.90 10.64 38.07
N GLY A 11 -11.16 10.29 37.76
CA GLY A 11 -11.79 10.66 36.50
C GLY A 11 -12.18 12.13 36.46
N LEU A 12 -11.44 12.94 35.71
CA LEU A 12 -11.64 14.40 35.59
C LEU A 12 -13.08 14.75 35.22
N GLU A 13 -13.66 14.09 34.21
CA GLU A 13 -15.01 14.37 33.72
C GLU A 13 -16.09 14.09 34.77
N ARG A 14 -15.87 13.11 35.64
CA ARG A 14 -16.81 12.79 36.74
C ARG A 14 -16.73 13.82 37.86
N ILE A 15 -15.56 14.36 38.13
CA ILE A 15 -15.40 15.45 39.10
C ILE A 15 -16.01 16.72 38.54
N ALA A 16 -15.75 17.01 37.26
CA ALA A 16 -16.32 18.15 36.58
C ALA A 16 -17.86 18.12 36.60
N SER A 17 -18.49 16.97 36.39
CA SER A 17 -19.96 16.87 36.44
C SER A 17 -20.52 17.17 37.84
N VAL A 18 -19.87 16.68 38.89
CA VAL A 18 -20.24 17.01 40.28
C VAL A 18 -20.02 18.49 40.59
N MET A 19 -18.86 19.05 40.21
CA MET A 19 -18.53 20.46 40.47
C MET A 19 -19.43 21.44 39.71
N GLN A 20 -19.84 21.07 38.49
CA GLN A 20 -20.71 21.89 37.64
C GLN A 20 -22.20 21.65 37.93
N GLY A 21 -22.55 20.72 38.82
CA GLY A 21 -23.93 20.43 39.20
C GLY A 21 -24.76 19.79 38.10
N VAL A 22 -24.14 19.01 37.21
CA VAL A 22 -24.80 18.37 36.07
C VAL A 22 -24.88 16.85 36.23
N MET A 23 -25.91 16.23 35.64
CA MET A 23 -26.22 14.82 35.89
C MET A 23 -25.40 13.85 35.03
N THR A 24 -24.80 14.34 33.94
CA THR A 24 -24.01 13.50 33.02
C THR A 24 -22.75 14.22 32.57
N ASN A 25 -21.71 13.45 32.24
CA ASN A 25 -20.47 14.01 31.68
C ASN A 25 -20.70 14.75 30.36
N PHE A 26 -21.80 14.50 29.64
CA PHE A 26 -22.10 15.15 28.37
C PHE A 26 -22.64 16.58 28.52
N GLU A 27 -23.00 16.97 29.75
CA GLU A 27 -23.49 18.32 30.08
C GLU A 27 -22.39 19.25 30.59
N ILE A 28 -21.19 18.73 30.85
CA ILE A 28 -20.05 19.54 31.31
C ILE A 28 -19.54 20.46 30.20
N ASP A 29 -18.87 21.53 30.59
CA ASP A 29 -18.25 22.53 29.72
C ASP A 29 -17.42 21.98 28.54
N ILE A 30 -16.72 20.85 28.70
CA ILE A 30 -15.93 20.27 27.60
C ILE A 30 -16.73 19.41 26.60
N PHE A 31 -17.90 18.90 26.98
CA PHE A 31 -18.74 18.10 26.07
C PHE A 31 -19.92 18.89 25.51
N ARG A 32 -20.45 19.85 26.27
CA ARG A 32 -21.64 20.61 25.89
C ARG A 32 -21.51 21.31 24.52
N PRO A 33 -20.38 21.95 24.16
CA PRO A 33 -20.20 22.55 22.84
C PRO A 33 -20.24 21.51 21.71
N ILE A 34 -19.63 20.33 21.92
CA ILE A 34 -19.59 19.24 20.94
C ILE A 34 -20.99 18.67 20.73
N VAL A 35 -21.70 18.41 21.83
CA VAL A 35 -23.09 17.92 21.82
C VAL A 35 -24.01 18.91 21.10
N ASN A 36 -23.86 20.21 21.35
CA ASN A 36 -24.65 21.26 20.68
C ASN A 36 -24.40 21.30 19.16
N GLU A 37 -23.15 21.13 18.71
CA GLU A 37 -22.83 21.08 17.28
C GLU A 37 -23.51 19.88 16.61
N ILE A 38 -23.44 18.70 17.23
CA ILE A 38 -24.12 17.49 16.72
C ILE A 38 -25.63 17.71 16.68
N HIS A 39 -26.21 18.32 17.70
CA HIS A 39 -27.63 18.69 17.72
C HIS A 39 -28.02 19.61 16.56
N ALA A 40 -27.17 20.55 16.17
CA ALA A 40 -27.43 21.46 15.06
C ALA A 40 -27.42 20.76 13.69
N LEU A 41 -26.70 19.64 13.56
CA LEU A 41 -26.65 18.83 12.34
C LEU A 41 -27.87 17.90 12.17
N CYS A 42 -28.64 17.67 13.23
CA CYS A 42 -29.80 16.77 13.22
C CYS A 42 -31.08 17.49 12.82
N LYS A 43 -31.82 16.94 11.84
CA LYS A 43 -33.08 17.54 11.33
C LYS A 43 -34.33 17.23 12.17
N ASN A 44 -34.36 16.10 12.91
CA ASN A 44 -35.47 15.67 13.75
C ASN A 44 -35.03 15.53 15.22
N ARG A 45 -35.94 15.76 16.17
CA ARG A 45 -35.64 15.85 17.61
C ARG A 45 -36.54 14.90 18.44
N THR A 46 -35.94 13.88 19.05
CA THR A 46 -36.57 12.94 19.99
C THR A 46 -35.62 12.57 21.14
N ASN A 47 -36.15 12.00 22.24
CA ASN A 47 -35.32 11.52 23.36
C ASN A 47 -34.41 10.33 23.01
N LYS A 48 -34.74 9.55 21.98
CA LYS A 48 -33.87 8.46 21.48
C LYS A 48 -32.58 9.01 20.84
N ASP A 49 -32.61 10.27 20.42
CA ASP A 49 -31.47 10.92 19.77
C ASP A 49 -30.33 11.18 20.76
N ARG A 50 -30.65 11.38 22.05
CA ARG A 50 -29.66 11.73 23.08
C ARG A 50 -28.57 10.67 23.25
N PHE A 51 -28.92 9.39 23.15
CA PHE A 51 -27.93 8.31 23.21
C PHE A 51 -26.95 8.38 22.03
N HIS A 52 -27.47 8.52 20.81
CA HIS A 52 -26.66 8.61 19.59
C HIS A 52 -25.78 9.86 19.58
N ILE A 53 -26.32 11.00 20.01
CA ILE A 53 -25.59 12.27 20.09
C ILE A 53 -24.44 12.17 21.08
N ASN A 54 -24.68 11.62 22.27
CA ASN A 54 -23.65 11.41 23.29
C ASN A 54 -22.56 10.46 22.79
N ALA A 55 -22.94 9.36 22.11
CA ALA A 55 -21.98 8.42 21.54
C ALA A 55 -21.12 9.08 20.45
N ILE A 56 -21.70 9.90 19.57
CA ILE A 56 -20.95 10.68 18.57
C ILE A 56 -19.98 11.65 19.27
N ALA A 57 -20.43 12.38 20.29
CA ALA A 57 -19.59 13.35 21.00
C ALA A 57 -18.35 12.69 21.64
N ASP A 58 -18.54 11.56 22.30
CA ASP A 58 -17.45 10.77 22.89
C ASP A 58 -16.50 10.23 21.81
N HIS A 59 -17.05 9.60 20.77
CA HIS A 59 -16.26 9.00 19.71
C HIS A 59 -15.45 10.03 18.91
N VAL A 60 -16.05 11.17 18.54
CA VAL A 60 -15.35 12.23 17.79
C VAL A 60 -14.22 12.82 18.62
N ARG A 61 -14.43 13.01 19.94
CA ARG A 61 -13.35 13.44 20.84
C ARG A 61 -12.23 12.41 20.85
N ALA A 62 -12.54 11.13 21.05
CA ALA A 62 -11.54 10.06 21.11
C ALA A 62 -10.71 9.94 19.82
N ILE A 63 -11.35 9.94 18.64
CA ILE A 63 -10.63 9.84 17.35
C ILE A 63 -9.82 11.09 17.04
N THR A 64 -10.27 12.27 17.48
CA THR A 64 -9.53 13.53 17.30
C THR A 64 -8.19 13.46 18.02
N PHE A 65 -8.19 13.01 19.27
CA PHE A 65 -6.95 12.82 20.04
C PHE A 65 -6.08 11.71 19.46
N ALA A 66 -6.65 10.54 19.17
CA ALA A 66 -5.85 9.41 18.68
C ALA A 66 -5.15 9.72 17.35
N ILE A 67 -5.84 10.39 16.42
CA ILE A 67 -5.24 10.81 15.14
C ILE A 67 -4.23 11.95 15.38
N GLY A 68 -4.53 12.87 16.30
CA GLY A 68 -3.58 13.90 16.75
C GLY A 68 -2.27 13.32 17.28
N ASP A 69 -2.33 12.18 17.96
CA ASP A 69 -1.19 11.43 18.49
C ASP A 69 -0.51 10.51 17.46
N GLY A 70 -0.97 10.51 16.21
CA GLY A 70 -0.35 9.76 15.10
C GLY A 70 -0.93 8.35 14.88
N VAL A 71 -2.09 8.02 15.44
CA VAL A 71 -2.77 6.74 15.16
C VAL A 71 -3.76 6.90 14.00
N TYR A 72 -3.40 6.36 12.84
CA TYR A 72 -4.19 6.46 11.62
C TYR A 72 -5.15 5.27 11.41
N PRO A 73 -6.33 5.46 10.81
CA PRO A 73 -7.26 4.37 10.50
C PRO A 73 -6.64 3.32 9.56
N SER A 74 -6.56 2.06 10.00
CA SER A 74 -5.97 0.94 9.23
C SER A 74 -6.79 -0.36 9.39
N ASN A 75 -6.37 -1.44 8.72
CA ASN A 75 -6.99 -2.76 8.87
C ASN A 75 -6.48 -3.54 10.10
N GLU A 76 -5.43 -3.06 10.78
CA GLU A 76 -4.68 -3.83 11.77
C GLU A 76 -4.36 -3.00 13.05
N ASP A 77 -4.07 -3.71 14.15
CA ASP A 77 -3.63 -3.14 15.42
C ASP A 77 -4.44 -1.92 15.93
N ARG A 78 -3.75 -0.83 16.26
CA ARG A 78 -4.36 0.39 16.81
C ARG A 78 -5.19 1.13 15.75
N GLY A 79 -4.77 1.07 14.49
CA GLY A 79 -5.47 1.73 13.40
C GLY A 79 -6.84 1.09 13.12
N TYR A 80 -6.97 -0.22 13.32
CA TYR A 80 -8.26 -0.91 13.28
C TYR A 80 -9.24 -0.35 14.32
N VAL A 81 -8.77 -0.07 15.54
CA VAL A 81 -9.60 0.50 16.61
C VAL A 81 -10.08 1.90 16.23
N ILE A 82 -9.21 2.76 15.69
CA ILE A 82 -9.59 4.12 15.28
C ILE A 82 -10.60 4.08 14.13
N ARG A 83 -10.35 3.25 13.12
CA ARG A 83 -11.30 2.99 12.04
C ARG A 83 -12.66 2.57 12.57
N LYS A 84 -12.69 1.62 13.50
CA LYS A 84 -13.92 1.12 14.12
C LYS A 84 -14.70 2.24 14.81
N ILE A 85 -14.02 3.11 15.56
CA ILE A 85 -14.68 4.23 16.26
C ILE A 85 -15.26 5.25 15.27
N ILE A 86 -14.53 5.58 14.19
CA ILE A 86 -15.04 6.48 13.13
C ILE A 86 -16.33 5.93 12.53
N ARG A 87 -16.32 4.66 12.12
CA ARG A 87 -17.48 4.00 11.50
C ARG A 87 -18.67 3.91 12.45
N LYS A 88 -18.42 3.65 13.74
CA LYS A 88 -19.47 3.63 14.78
C LYS A 88 -20.09 5.01 15.01
N ALA A 89 -19.27 6.07 15.03
CA ALA A 89 -19.77 7.44 15.12
C ALA A 89 -20.62 7.81 13.89
N SER A 90 -20.14 7.45 12.69
CA SER A 90 -20.85 7.68 11.43
C SER A 90 -22.19 6.93 11.39
N TRP A 91 -22.23 5.67 11.88
CA TRP A 91 -23.47 4.90 12.04
C TRP A 91 -24.49 5.55 12.97
N HIS A 92 -24.05 6.11 14.10
CA HIS A 92 -24.93 6.86 14.98
C HIS A 92 -25.50 8.11 14.28
N GLY A 93 -24.69 8.81 13.48
CA GLY A 93 -25.17 9.91 12.63
C GLY A 93 -26.19 9.45 11.59
N TYR A 94 -25.95 8.31 10.94
CA TYR A 94 -26.87 7.70 9.98
C TYR A 94 -28.22 7.37 10.62
N LYS A 95 -28.23 6.83 11.85
CA LYS A 95 -29.45 6.60 12.64
C LYS A 95 -30.21 7.89 12.99
N LEU A 96 -29.51 9.01 13.10
CA LEU A 96 -30.09 10.35 13.29
C LEU A 96 -30.55 11.00 11.97
N GLY A 97 -30.38 10.32 10.83
CA GLY A 97 -30.77 10.81 9.51
C GLY A 97 -29.72 11.68 8.81
N ILE A 98 -28.49 11.72 9.33
CA ILE A 98 -27.35 12.38 8.67
C ILE A 98 -26.76 11.39 7.66
N LYS A 99 -26.96 11.64 6.37
CA LYS A 99 -26.52 10.75 5.28
C LYS A 99 -25.22 11.20 4.60
N GLU A 100 -24.75 12.39 4.94
CA GLU A 100 -23.53 12.99 4.40
C GLU A 100 -22.42 12.92 5.46
N GLU A 101 -21.17 13.06 5.02
CA GLU A 101 -20.03 13.09 5.93
C GLU A 101 -20.10 14.34 6.83
N PHE A 102 -19.96 14.14 8.14
CA PHE A 102 -20.21 15.20 9.12
C PHE A 102 -19.24 15.19 10.31
N LEU A 103 -18.57 14.07 10.60
CA LEU A 103 -17.69 13.95 11.76
C LEU A 103 -16.54 14.96 11.70
N TYR A 104 -16.01 15.19 10.50
CA TYR A 104 -14.93 16.16 10.26
C TYR A 104 -15.32 17.60 10.63
N ARG A 105 -16.61 17.95 10.56
CA ARG A 105 -17.12 19.29 10.90
C ARG A 105 -17.14 19.55 12.39
N ILE A 106 -17.14 18.48 13.20
CA ILE A 106 -17.15 18.54 14.66
C ILE A 106 -15.70 18.70 15.20
N VAL A 107 -14.68 18.26 14.45
CA VAL A 107 -13.27 18.34 14.85
C VAL A 107 -12.86 19.75 15.30
N PRO A 108 -13.16 20.84 14.57
CA PRO A 108 -12.83 22.20 15.04
C PRO A 108 -13.44 22.56 16.39
N VAL A 109 -14.63 22.04 16.71
CA VAL A 109 -15.28 22.26 18.02
C VAL A 109 -14.53 21.54 19.12
N VAL A 110 -14.15 20.27 18.89
CA VAL A 110 -13.32 19.50 19.83
C VAL A 110 -12.00 20.22 20.09
N VAL A 111 -11.30 20.62 19.03
CA VAL A 111 -10.02 21.32 19.14
C VAL A 111 -10.17 22.63 19.92
N ASN A 112 -11.20 23.43 19.63
CA ASN A 112 -11.42 24.70 20.32
C ASN A 112 -11.61 24.54 21.83
N VAL A 113 -12.28 23.48 22.26
CA VAL A 113 -12.50 23.19 23.69
C VAL A 113 -11.21 22.71 24.36
N MET A 114 -10.35 21.99 23.63
CA MET A 114 -9.18 21.31 24.22
C MET A 114 -7.84 22.06 24.03
N LYS A 115 -7.76 23.03 23.10
CA LYS A 115 -6.49 23.68 22.69
C LYS A 115 -5.72 24.36 23.82
N SER A 116 -6.39 24.77 24.90
CA SER A 116 -5.72 25.38 26.05
C SER A 116 -4.81 24.40 26.79
N ALA A 117 -5.20 23.12 26.85
CA ALA A 117 -4.40 22.06 27.45
C ALA A 117 -3.56 21.30 26.40
N TYR A 118 -4.01 21.27 25.15
CA TYR A 118 -3.42 20.50 24.04
C TYR A 118 -3.19 21.39 22.79
N PRO A 119 -2.25 22.35 22.83
CA PRO A 119 -2.03 23.30 21.74
C PRO A 119 -1.55 22.64 20.44
N GLU A 120 -0.89 21.49 20.52
CA GLU A 120 -0.48 20.68 19.37
C GLU A 120 -1.65 20.17 18.52
N LEU A 121 -2.84 20.03 19.13
CA LEU A 121 -4.04 19.56 18.44
C LEU A 121 -4.54 20.59 17.42
N GLU A 122 -4.37 21.90 17.69
CA GLU A 122 -4.72 22.97 16.75
C GLU A 122 -3.88 22.90 15.47
N LYS A 123 -2.57 22.64 15.61
CA LYS A 123 -1.66 22.53 14.46
C LYS A 123 -2.05 21.39 13.52
N LYS A 124 -2.65 20.32 14.05
CA LYS A 124 -3.06 19.13 13.30
C LYS A 124 -4.54 19.11 12.92
N ARG A 125 -5.31 20.14 13.28
CA ARG A 125 -6.78 20.19 13.15
C ARG A 125 -7.28 19.82 11.75
N GLU A 126 -6.74 20.48 10.73
CA GLU A 126 -7.17 20.27 9.34
C GLU A 126 -6.86 18.86 8.85
N ASN A 127 -5.69 18.34 9.22
CA ASN A 127 -5.28 16.99 8.87
C ASN A 127 -6.18 15.93 9.53
N ILE A 128 -6.42 16.07 10.84
CA ILE A 128 -7.32 15.20 11.59
C ILE A 128 -8.71 15.19 10.94
N ALA A 129 -9.24 16.36 10.60
CA ALA A 129 -10.54 16.49 9.94
C ALA A 129 -10.55 15.78 8.57
N GLN A 130 -9.52 15.94 7.74
CA GLN A 130 -9.43 15.27 6.43
C GLN A 130 -9.33 13.75 6.56
N ILE A 131 -8.57 13.23 7.52
CA ILE A 131 -8.46 11.78 7.77
C ILE A 131 -9.80 11.19 8.17
N ILE A 132 -10.50 11.86 9.10
CA ILE A 132 -11.84 11.43 9.54
C ILE A 132 -12.82 11.49 8.37
N LYS A 133 -12.79 12.58 7.58
CA LYS A 133 -13.64 12.74 6.40
C LYS A 133 -13.44 11.60 5.40
N ALA A 134 -12.20 11.30 5.06
CA ALA A 134 -11.88 10.28 4.06
C ALA A 134 -12.30 8.86 4.50
N GLU A 135 -12.12 8.51 5.78
CA GLU A 135 -12.60 7.22 6.29
C GLU A 135 -14.12 7.16 6.39
N GLU A 136 -14.77 8.26 6.80
CA GLU A 136 -16.23 8.36 6.84
C GLU A 136 -16.85 8.21 5.45
N GLU A 137 -16.34 8.93 4.45
CA GLU A 137 -16.81 8.86 3.06
C GLU A 137 -16.70 7.44 2.49
N ARG A 138 -15.56 6.77 2.71
CA ARG A 138 -15.38 5.36 2.33
C ARG A 138 -16.41 4.45 2.97
N PHE A 139 -16.67 4.65 4.26
CA PHE A 139 -17.64 3.85 4.98
C PHE A 139 -19.06 4.07 4.44
N LEU A 140 -19.49 5.33 4.28
CA LEU A 140 -20.80 5.68 3.74
C LEU A 140 -21.06 5.07 2.36
N ASN A 141 -20.05 5.07 1.47
CA ASN A 141 -20.14 4.44 0.16
C ASN A 141 -20.42 2.91 0.22
N THR A 142 -19.98 2.25 1.29
CA THR A 142 -20.20 0.80 1.51
C THR A 142 -21.40 0.48 2.41
N LEU A 143 -21.86 1.47 3.19
CA LEU A 143 -22.85 1.32 4.25
C LEU A 143 -24.20 0.83 3.71
N GLU A 144 -24.73 1.47 2.66
CA GLU A 144 -26.04 1.11 2.10
C GLU A 144 -26.04 -0.33 1.55
N THR A 145 -24.99 -0.71 0.83
CA THR A 145 -24.82 -2.08 0.33
C THR A 145 -24.74 -3.09 1.47
N GLY A 146 -24.00 -2.76 2.53
CA GLY A 146 -23.87 -3.62 3.71
C GLY A 146 -25.17 -3.79 4.49
N ILE A 147 -25.97 -2.72 4.65
CA ILE A 147 -27.28 -2.77 5.29
C ILE A 147 -28.21 -3.73 4.53
N LEU A 148 -28.32 -3.57 3.21
CA LEU A 148 -29.16 -4.45 2.38
C LEU A 148 -28.77 -5.92 2.51
N LYS A 149 -27.47 -6.21 2.58
CA LYS A 149 -26.96 -7.59 2.74
C LYS A 149 -27.26 -8.17 4.11
N ILE A 150 -27.13 -7.39 5.18
CA ILE A 150 -27.49 -7.82 6.53
C ILE A 150 -28.99 -8.06 6.65
N GLU A 151 -29.82 -7.16 6.11
CA GLU A 151 -31.26 -7.33 6.11
C GLU A 151 -31.69 -8.60 5.36
N SER A 152 -31.04 -8.90 4.23
CA SER A 152 -31.23 -10.14 3.51
C SER A 152 -30.82 -11.37 4.33
N ALA A 153 -29.66 -11.35 5.00
CA ALA A 153 -29.22 -12.44 5.87
C ALA A 153 -30.16 -12.65 7.07
N ILE A 154 -30.66 -11.56 7.66
CA ILE A 154 -31.65 -11.58 8.73
C ILE A 154 -32.97 -12.19 8.25
N HIS A 155 -33.43 -11.81 7.06
CA HIS A 155 -34.65 -12.36 6.48
C HIS A 155 -34.53 -13.85 6.20
N GLU A 156 -33.42 -14.30 5.64
CA GLU A 156 -33.14 -15.71 5.35
C GLU A 156 -33.18 -16.56 6.63
N VAL A 157 -32.45 -16.12 7.67
CA VAL A 157 -32.38 -16.80 8.97
C VAL A 157 -33.76 -16.84 9.65
N LYS A 158 -34.53 -15.74 9.59
CA LYS A 158 -35.93 -15.70 10.06
C LYS A 158 -36.84 -16.64 9.28
N SER A 159 -36.71 -16.72 7.95
CA SER A 159 -37.51 -17.61 7.11
C SER A 159 -37.28 -19.09 7.41
N GLN A 160 -36.09 -19.42 7.90
CA GLN A 160 -35.70 -20.77 8.32
C GLN A 160 -36.00 -21.03 9.81
N ASN A 161 -36.60 -20.06 10.52
CA ASN A 161 -36.88 -20.11 11.95
C ASN A 161 -35.62 -20.30 12.83
N ILE A 162 -34.47 -19.86 12.31
CA ILE A 162 -33.17 -19.86 12.98
C ILE A 162 -32.98 -18.46 13.61
N LYS A 163 -32.26 -18.34 14.73
CA LYS A 163 -31.89 -17.05 15.36
C LYS A 163 -30.38 -16.82 15.40
N LEU A 164 -29.67 -17.35 14.41
CA LEU A 164 -28.22 -17.34 14.33
C LEU A 164 -27.78 -17.00 12.91
N ILE A 165 -27.00 -15.93 12.74
CA ILE A 165 -26.30 -15.64 11.49
C ILE A 165 -24.98 -16.41 11.50
N PRO A 166 -24.73 -17.30 10.52
CA PRO A 166 -23.48 -18.04 10.39
C PRO A 166 -22.24 -17.12 10.31
N GLY A 167 -21.14 -17.55 10.93
CA GLY A 167 -19.92 -16.75 11.04
C GLY A 167 -19.21 -16.50 9.70
N ASP A 168 -19.39 -17.37 8.71
CA ASP A 168 -18.89 -17.21 7.33
C ASP A 168 -19.61 -16.08 6.57
N LYS A 169 -20.93 -15.92 6.76
CA LYS A 169 -21.68 -14.79 6.21
C LYS A 169 -21.28 -13.47 6.85
N VAL A 170 -21.05 -13.47 8.16
CA VAL A 170 -20.52 -12.28 8.86
C VAL A 170 -19.10 -11.97 8.42
N PHE A 171 -18.29 -13.00 8.18
CA PHE A 171 -16.96 -12.84 7.60
C PHE A 171 -17.01 -12.28 6.18
N GLN A 172 -17.95 -12.71 5.33
CA GLN A 172 -18.14 -12.15 3.99
C GLN A 172 -18.53 -10.66 4.03
N LEU A 173 -19.44 -10.27 4.94
CA LEU A 173 -19.80 -8.87 5.18
C LEU A 173 -18.57 -8.05 5.57
N TYR A 174 -17.73 -8.60 6.44
CA TYR A 174 -16.50 -7.97 6.90
C TYR A 174 -15.41 -7.86 5.82
N ASP A 175 -15.07 -8.97 5.17
CA ASP A 175 -13.93 -9.10 4.28
C ASP A 175 -14.22 -8.59 2.86
N THR A 176 -15.37 -8.98 2.29
CA THR A 176 -15.73 -8.63 0.91
C THR A 176 -16.35 -7.24 0.82
N TYR A 177 -17.21 -6.88 1.77
CA TYR A 177 -17.99 -5.64 1.70
C TYR A 177 -17.51 -4.56 2.68
N GLY A 178 -16.46 -4.85 3.46
CA GLY A 178 -15.88 -3.90 4.41
C GLY A 178 -16.82 -3.52 5.56
N PHE A 179 -17.89 -4.27 5.81
CA PHE A 179 -18.90 -3.96 6.80
C PHE A 179 -18.46 -4.41 8.21
N PRO A 180 -18.37 -3.51 9.20
CA PRO A 180 -17.86 -3.84 10.53
C PRO A 180 -18.63 -4.97 11.23
N TYR A 181 -17.91 -5.91 11.84
CA TYR A 181 -18.47 -7.01 12.62
C TYR A 181 -19.40 -6.50 13.73
N GLU A 182 -19.01 -5.43 14.41
CA GLU A 182 -19.78 -4.85 15.51
C GLU A 182 -21.10 -4.26 15.06
N LEU A 183 -21.14 -3.65 13.87
CA LEU A 183 -22.39 -3.16 13.29
C LEU A 183 -23.30 -4.32 12.89
N THR A 184 -22.74 -5.39 12.33
CA THR A 184 -23.50 -6.62 12.05
C THR A 184 -24.12 -7.18 13.32
N LYS A 185 -23.35 -7.20 14.43
CA LYS A 185 -23.81 -7.65 15.73
C LYS A 185 -24.92 -6.75 16.30
N GLU A 186 -24.71 -5.44 16.32
CA GLU A 186 -25.70 -4.47 16.82
C GLU A 186 -27.03 -4.55 16.03
N ILE A 187 -26.98 -4.61 14.70
CA ILE A 187 -28.18 -4.71 13.84
C ILE A 187 -28.91 -6.04 14.05
N ALA A 188 -28.17 -7.15 14.19
CA ALA A 188 -28.75 -8.46 14.45
C ALA A 188 -29.45 -8.50 15.82
N GLU A 189 -28.81 -7.96 16.86
CA GLU A 189 -29.33 -7.90 18.23
C GLU A 189 -30.62 -7.07 18.31
N GLU A 190 -30.69 -5.92 17.62
CA GLU A 190 -31.91 -5.10 17.51
C GLU A 190 -33.09 -5.84 16.90
N LYS A 191 -32.83 -6.87 16.07
CA LYS A 191 -33.84 -7.71 15.43
C LYS A 191 -34.07 -9.05 16.14
N GLY A 192 -33.44 -9.26 17.30
CA GLY A 192 -33.55 -10.45 18.13
C GLY A 192 -32.80 -11.68 17.57
N ILE A 193 -31.73 -11.46 16.82
CA ILE A 193 -30.89 -12.48 16.19
C ILE A 193 -29.48 -12.42 16.76
N VAL A 194 -28.85 -13.58 16.94
CA VAL A 194 -27.47 -13.71 17.43
C VAL A 194 -26.52 -13.92 16.24
N VAL A 195 -25.28 -13.46 16.37
CA VAL A 195 -24.21 -13.72 15.39
C VAL A 195 -23.28 -14.82 15.92
N ASP A 196 -22.90 -15.77 15.06
CA ASP A 196 -21.87 -16.77 15.39
C ASP A 196 -20.47 -16.15 15.41
N GLU A 197 -20.06 -15.68 16.59
CA GLU A 197 -18.76 -15.09 16.84
C GLU A 197 -17.60 -16.10 16.68
N GLN A 198 -17.83 -17.37 17.03
CA GLN A 198 -16.79 -18.40 16.97
C GLN A 198 -16.50 -18.80 15.52
N GLY A 199 -17.54 -18.94 14.69
CA GLY A 199 -17.41 -19.14 13.26
C GLY A 199 -16.66 -17.98 12.58
N PHE A 200 -16.99 -16.73 12.93
CA PHE A 200 -16.31 -15.54 12.41
C PHE A 200 -14.81 -15.53 12.75
N LYS A 201 -14.44 -15.79 14.02
CA LYS A 201 -13.03 -15.89 14.44
C LYS A 201 -12.27 -16.99 13.70
N THR A 202 -12.92 -18.14 13.50
CA THR A 202 -12.30 -19.25 12.74
C THR A 202 -11.98 -18.85 11.30
N CYS A 203 -12.85 -18.07 10.65
CA CYS A 203 -12.58 -17.55 9.31
C CYS A 203 -11.43 -16.52 9.28
N LEU A 204 -11.37 -15.62 10.26
CA LEU A 204 -10.26 -14.67 10.42
C LEU A 204 -8.91 -15.39 10.63
N ASP A 205 -8.89 -16.43 11.45
CA ASP A 205 -7.65 -17.19 11.72
C ASP A 205 -7.19 -17.98 10.50
N LYS A 206 -8.12 -18.54 9.70
CA LYS A 206 -7.79 -19.17 8.41
C LYS A 206 -7.20 -18.17 7.41
N GLN A 207 -7.72 -16.94 7.36
CA GLN A 207 -7.17 -15.88 6.51
C GLN A 207 -5.76 -15.48 6.98
N ARG A 208 -5.55 -15.32 8.29
CA ARG A 208 -4.24 -15.03 8.89
C ARG A 208 -3.22 -16.16 8.68
N GLN A 209 -3.66 -17.42 8.72
CA GLN A 209 -2.80 -18.57 8.47
C GLN A 209 -2.35 -18.66 7.01
N ARG A 210 -3.24 -18.37 6.04
CA ARG A 210 -2.87 -18.28 4.62
C ARG A 210 -1.82 -17.19 4.35
N SER A 211 -1.82 -16.09 5.09
CA SER A 211 -0.75 -15.08 5.04
C SER A 211 0.54 -15.51 5.77
N LYS A 212 0.49 -16.52 6.65
CA LYS A 212 1.61 -17.02 7.45
C LYS A 212 2.24 -18.33 6.93
N GLU A 213 1.68 -18.98 5.91
CA GLU A 213 2.27 -20.18 5.28
C GLU A 213 3.64 -19.90 4.61
N MET A 214 4.05 -18.64 4.49
CA MET A 214 5.45 -18.23 4.20
C MET A 214 6.44 -18.49 5.36
N SER A 215 5.99 -18.96 6.52
CA SER A 215 6.78 -19.06 7.77
C SER A 215 7.20 -20.48 8.16
N HIS A 216 7.25 -21.45 7.24
CA HIS A 216 7.87 -22.76 7.50
C HIS A 216 9.40 -22.69 7.73
N LEU A 217 10.02 -21.52 7.52
CA LEU A 217 11.45 -21.24 7.76
C LEU A 217 11.91 -21.21 9.24
N LYS A 218 11.03 -21.38 10.23
CA LYS A 218 11.34 -21.06 11.64
C LYS A 218 12.23 -22.06 12.38
N GLN A 219 12.32 -23.32 11.97
CA GLN A 219 13.14 -24.32 12.68
C GLN A 219 14.61 -24.34 12.23
N GLU A 220 14.91 -24.07 10.96
CA GLU A 220 16.29 -24.00 10.45
C GLU A 220 17.03 -22.71 10.88
N ILE A 221 16.29 -21.62 11.11
CA ILE A 221 16.84 -20.34 11.58
C ILE A 221 17.51 -20.46 12.96
N PHE A 222 17.04 -21.35 13.84
CA PHE A 222 17.51 -21.41 15.23
C PHE A 222 18.91 -22.02 15.38
N SER A 223 19.25 -23.04 14.57
CA SER A 223 20.60 -23.64 14.54
C SER A 223 21.61 -22.71 13.89
N ALA A 224 21.24 -22.07 12.77
CA ALA A 224 22.06 -21.11 12.05
C ALA A 224 22.45 -19.90 12.92
N HIS A 225 21.51 -19.39 13.72
CA HIS A 225 21.75 -18.26 14.61
C HIS A 225 22.89 -18.52 15.62
N LYS A 226 22.99 -19.75 16.15
CA LYS A 226 24.00 -20.08 17.17
C LYS A 226 25.42 -20.12 16.61
N ILE A 227 25.61 -20.59 15.37
CA ILE A 227 26.92 -20.62 14.70
C ILE A 227 27.38 -19.19 14.44
N ILE A 228 26.50 -18.37 13.88
CA ILE A 228 26.78 -16.97 13.54
C ILE A 228 27.17 -16.18 14.78
N LEU A 229 26.46 -16.35 15.91
CA LEU A 229 26.76 -15.69 17.19
C LEU A 229 28.15 -16.01 17.76
N ASN A 230 28.77 -17.12 17.37
CA ASN A 230 30.13 -17.49 17.81
C ASN A 230 31.24 -16.88 16.95
N LEU A 231 30.91 -16.30 15.79
CA LEU A 231 31.89 -15.65 14.92
C LEU A 231 32.30 -14.29 15.51
N PRO A 232 33.50 -13.77 15.20
CA PRO A 232 33.86 -12.42 15.58
C PRO A 232 32.96 -11.39 14.90
N GLN A 233 32.80 -10.23 15.54
CA GLN A 233 32.12 -9.08 14.96
C GLN A 233 32.84 -8.60 13.70
N THR A 234 32.08 -8.17 12.69
CA THR A 234 32.64 -7.60 11.45
C THR A 234 32.75 -6.08 11.58
N GLU A 235 33.93 -5.54 11.28
CA GLU A 235 34.17 -4.10 11.12
C GLU A 235 33.81 -3.67 9.70
N PHE A 236 32.76 -2.86 9.55
CA PHE A 236 32.38 -2.30 8.26
C PHE A 236 33.23 -1.07 7.92
N ILE A 237 34.02 -1.15 6.86
CA ILE A 237 34.89 -0.07 6.35
C ILE A 237 34.38 0.52 5.03
N GLY A 238 33.20 0.08 4.59
CA GLY A 238 32.64 0.39 3.27
C GLY A 238 32.14 1.81 3.08
N TYR A 239 32.16 2.65 4.13
CA TYR A 239 31.84 4.07 4.00
C TYR A 239 32.96 4.84 3.29
N GLU A 240 34.22 4.50 3.56
CA GLU A 240 35.37 5.16 2.94
C GLU A 240 36.03 4.31 1.85
N GLN A 241 35.95 2.99 1.93
CA GLN A 241 36.70 2.06 1.08
C GLN A 241 35.77 1.13 0.29
N LEU A 242 36.14 0.82 -0.95
CA LEU A 242 35.43 -0.18 -1.79
C LEU A 242 36.24 -1.46 -2.01
N GLU A 243 37.49 -1.44 -1.56
CA GLU A 243 38.44 -2.54 -1.71
C GLU A 243 39.19 -2.74 -0.39
N SER A 244 39.50 -3.99 -0.06
CA SER A 244 40.39 -4.33 1.06
C SER A 244 41.04 -5.70 0.82
N GLU A 245 42.12 -6.00 1.55
CA GLU A 245 42.71 -7.34 1.61
C GLU A 245 42.47 -7.92 3.00
N GLU A 246 41.83 -9.08 3.07
CA GLU A 246 41.39 -9.69 4.33
C GLU A 246 41.60 -11.21 4.32
N GLU A 247 41.65 -11.78 5.52
CA GLU A 247 41.74 -13.22 5.72
C GLU A 247 40.34 -13.81 5.93
N VAL A 248 40.05 -14.95 5.29
CA VAL A 248 38.81 -15.69 5.47
C VAL A 248 38.72 -16.24 6.90
N VAL A 249 37.80 -15.69 7.69
CA VAL A 249 37.62 -16.08 9.09
C VAL A 249 36.87 -17.40 9.21
N GLU A 250 35.80 -17.55 8.44
CA GLU A 250 34.97 -18.76 8.45
C GLU A 250 34.23 -18.90 7.11
N ILE A 251 33.92 -20.15 6.77
CA ILE A 251 33.06 -20.49 5.63
C ILE A 251 31.87 -21.31 6.16
N LEU A 252 30.67 -20.92 5.76
CA LEU A 252 29.42 -21.61 6.07
C LEU A 252 28.82 -22.17 4.78
N ASP A 253 28.02 -23.23 4.91
CA ASP A 253 27.15 -23.67 3.83
C ASP A 253 26.09 -22.60 3.47
N GLU A 254 25.45 -22.73 2.30
CA GLU A 254 24.47 -21.75 1.81
C GLU A 254 23.28 -21.56 2.76
N ASN A 255 22.94 -22.61 3.52
CA ASN A 255 21.83 -22.61 4.48
C ASN A 255 22.22 -22.12 5.88
N LEU A 256 23.47 -21.71 6.09
CA LEU A 256 24.01 -21.26 7.39
C LEU A 256 23.91 -22.32 8.50
N SER A 257 23.76 -23.60 8.14
CA SER A 257 23.52 -24.70 9.06
C SER A 257 24.80 -25.29 9.65
N THR A 258 25.92 -25.20 8.91
CA THR A 258 27.20 -25.78 9.30
C THR A 258 28.39 -24.96 8.80
N THR A 259 29.53 -25.06 9.49
CA THR A 259 30.83 -24.58 9.00
C THR A 259 31.44 -25.61 8.06
N ILE A 260 32.04 -25.17 6.96
CA ILE A 260 32.73 -26.03 5.98
C ILE A 260 34.18 -25.58 5.81
N GLU A 261 35.07 -26.49 5.41
CA GLU A 261 36.51 -26.18 5.31
C GLU A 261 36.86 -25.37 4.04
N SER A 262 36.11 -25.58 2.96
CA SER A 262 36.38 -24.96 1.66
C SER A 262 35.15 -24.88 0.76
N LEU A 263 35.20 -23.96 -0.21
CA LEU A 263 34.27 -23.91 -1.34
C LEU A 263 35.05 -24.06 -2.64
N ASP A 264 34.69 -25.06 -3.44
CA ASP A 264 35.26 -25.33 -4.77
C ASP A 264 34.47 -24.64 -5.88
N LYS A 265 35.03 -24.65 -7.10
CA LYS A 265 34.39 -24.14 -8.30
C LYS A 265 32.94 -24.63 -8.43
N ASP A 266 32.06 -23.71 -8.83
CA ASP A 266 30.63 -23.93 -9.06
C ASP A 266 29.82 -24.20 -7.78
N GLN A 267 30.44 -24.16 -6.59
CA GLN A 267 29.75 -24.20 -5.30
C GLN A 267 29.33 -22.82 -4.79
N ARG A 268 28.31 -22.82 -3.93
CA ARG A 268 27.83 -21.65 -3.19
C ARG A 268 28.03 -21.83 -1.70
N GLY A 269 28.23 -20.72 -1.01
CA GLY A 269 28.27 -20.67 0.44
C GLY A 269 28.42 -19.25 0.93
N VAL A 270 28.70 -19.13 2.22
CA VAL A 270 28.83 -17.85 2.89
C VAL A 270 30.22 -17.70 3.48
N VAL A 271 30.87 -16.58 3.18
CA VAL A 271 32.21 -16.27 3.68
C VAL A 271 32.13 -15.09 4.66
N VAL A 272 32.87 -15.20 5.76
CA VAL A 272 32.90 -14.18 6.81
C VAL A 272 34.31 -13.63 6.96
N PHE A 273 34.40 -12.31 7.12
CA PHE A 273 35.64 -11.57 7.30
C PHE A 273 35.59 -10.75 8.59
N LYS A 274 36.77 -10.43 9.13
CA LYS A 274 36.89 -9.53 10.28
C LYS A 274 36.59 -8.09 9.90
N LYS A 275 37.03 -7.64 8.73
CA LYS A 275 36.65 -6.35 8.15
C LYS A 275 36.11 -6.55 6.73
N THR A 276 35.23 -5.66 6.28
CA THR A 276 34.73 -5.73 4.89
C THR A 276 34.28 -4.37 4.36
N PRO A 277 34.53 -4.09 3.06
CA PRO A 277 33.95 -2.93 2.39
C PRO A 277 32.49 -3.18 1.95
N PHE A 278 32.00 -4.43 1.96
CA PHE A 278 30.63 -4.77 1.54
C PHE A 278 29.61 -4.35 2.58
N TYR A 279 28.62 -3.56 2.18
CA TYR A 279 27.48 -3.19 2.99
C TYR A 279 26.55 -4.40 3.13
N GLY A 280 26.24 -4.78 4.37
CA GLY A 280 25.23 -5.80 4.65
C GLY A 280 23.83 -5.21 4.61
N GLU A 281 22.91 -5.89 3.93
CA GLU A 281 21.50 -5.49 3.79
C GLU A 281 20.91 -5.04 5.13
N SER A 282 20.47 -3.78 5.19
CA SER A 282 19.91 -3.16 6.40
C SER A 282 19.29 -1.80 6.08
N GLY A 283 18.32 -1.37 6.90
CA GLY A 283 17.65 -0.07 6.74
C GLY A 283 16.91 0.11 5.41
N GLY A 284 16.48 -1.00 4.79
CA GLY A 284 15.86 -1.01 3.45
C GLY A 284 16.86 -0.99 2.29
N GLN A 285 18.16 -0.76 2.53
CA GLN A 285 19.17 -0.86 1.47
C GLN A 285 19.64 -2.31 1.29
N VAL A 286 19.65 -2.79 0.05
CA VAL A 286 20.17 -4.12 -0.30
C VAL A 286 21.67 -4.26 -0.03
N GLY A 287 22.10 -5.50 0.18
CA GLY A 287 23.51 -5.85 0.29
C GLY A 287 24.30 -5.55 -0.98
N ASP A 288 25.58 -5.24 -0.80
CA ASP A 288 26.45 -5.03 -1.96
C ASP A 288 26.75 -6.31 -2.73
N ARG A 289 27.06 -6.10 -4.01
CA ARG A 289 27.61 -7.11 -4.91
C ARG A 289 29.05 -6.77 -5.25
N GLY A 290 29.79 -7.76 -5.75
CA GLY A 290 31.20 -7.58 -6.10
C GLY A 290 31.90 -8.90 -6.27
N VAL A 291 33.21 -8.90 -6.04
CA VAL A 291 34.07 -10.07 -6.19
C VAL A 291 35.02 -10.22 -5.03
N ILE A 292 35.38 -11.48 -4.76
CA ILE A 292 36.43 -11.86 -3.82
C ILE A 292 37.44 -12.69 -4.61
N TYR A 293 38.72 -12.35 -4.55
CA TYR A 293 39.70 -13.05 -5.38
C TYR A 293 41.13 -13.00 -4.82
N ASN A 294 41.94 -13.95 -5.27
CA ASN A 294 43.39 -13.94 -5.16
C ASN A 294 43.99 -14.54 -6.45
N SER A 295 45.23 -15.02 -6.43
CA SER A 295 45.88 -15.67 -7.59
C SER A 295 45.14 -16.91 -8.09
N ASP A 296 44.57 -17.68 -7.18
CA ASP A 296 44.09 -19.04 -7.42
C ASP A 296 42.57 -19.18 -7.34
N PHE A 297 41.90 -18.24 -6.67
CA PHE A 297 40.47 -18.22 -6.40
C PHE A 297 39.80 -16.94 -6.92
N LYS A 298 38.57 -17.09 -7.43
CA LYS A 298 37.64 -15.98 -7.70
C LYS A 298 36.21 -16.41 -7.37
N GLY A 299 35.56 -15.68 -6.47
CA GLY A 299 34.14 -15.79 -6.15
C GLY A 299 33.39 -14.51 -6.48
N GLU A 300 32.16 -14.64 -6.96
CA GLU A 300 31.22 -13.53 -7.10
C GLU A 300 30.39 -13.41 -5.83
N VAL A 301 30.35 -12.21 -5.24
CA VAL A 301 29.43 -11.87 -4.15
C VAL A 301 28.12 -11.43 -4.77
N TYR A 302 27.09 -12.25 -4.65
CA TYR A 302 25.77 -11.93 -5.20
C TYR A 302 24.82 -11.32 -4.17
N ASP A 303 25.14 -11.46 -2.87
CA ASP A 303 24.39 -10.85 -1.77
C ASP A 303 25.28 -10.68 -0.52
N ALA A 304 24.97 -9.69 0.31
CA ALA A 304 25.64 -9.44 1.58
C ALA A 304 24.60 -9.09 2.65
N LYS A 305 24.54 -9.84 3.75
CA LYS A 305 23.51 -9.65 4.79
C LYS A 305 24.11 -9.30 6.13
N LEU A 306 23.51 -8.31 6.79
CA LEU A 306 23.83 -8.01 8.17
C LEU A 306 23.03 -8.93 9.09
N ASN A 307 23.72 -9.65 9.97
CA ASN A 307 23.13 -10.43 11.05
C ASN A 307 23.73 -9.97 12.38
N GLU A 308 22.94 -9.21 13.14
CA GLU A 308 23.40 -8.42 14.29
C GLU A 308 24.57 -7.51 13.92
N ASP A 309 25.79 -7.84 14.35
CA ASP A 309 27.01 -7.08 14.06
C ASP A 309 27.98 -7.84 13.11
N ARG A 310 27.47 -8.80 12.33
CA ARG A 310 28.27 -9.62 11.40
C ARG A 310 27.75 -9.49 9.99
N ILE A 311 28.67 -9.36 9.03
CA ILE A 311 28.33 -9.27 7.62
C ILE A 311 28.65 -10.60 6.95
N LEU A 312 27.60 -11.24 6.44
CA LEU A 312 27.63 -12.53 5.76
C LEU A 312 27.71 -12.28 4.24
N HIS A 313 28.74 -12.81 3.58
CA HIS A 313 28.96 -12.61 2.15
C HIS A 313 28.55 -13.88 1.41
N TYR A 314 27.42 -13.85 0.72
CA TYR A 314 26.95 -14.97 -0.08
C TYR A 314 27.68 -14.98 -1.41
N ILE A 315 28.41 -16.06 -1.66
CA ILE A 315 29.28 -16.17 -2.83
C ILE A 315 28.98 -17.38 -3.68
N GLN A 316 29.25 -17.23 -4.97
CA GLN A 316 29.37 -18.32 -5.94
C GLN A 316 30.83 -18.38 -6.38
N VAL A 317 31.47 -19.55 -6.24
CA VAL A 317 32.85 -19.73 -6.72
C VAL A 317 32.85 -19.85 -8.24
N ILE A 318 33.55 -18.94 -8.91
CA ILE A 318 33.69 -18.90 -10.36
C ILE A 318 34.94 -19.68 -10.81
N LYS A 319 36.02 -19.60 -10.02
CA LYS A 319 37.29 -20.27 -10.29
C LYS A 319 38.00 -20.64 -8.99
N GLY A 320 38.63 -21.81 -8.98
CA GLY A 320 39.51 -22.24 -7.89
C GLY A 320 38.75 -22.73 -6.66
N THR A 321 39.42 -22.63 -5.52
CA THR A 321 38.90 -23.05 -4.21
C THR A 321 39.28 -22.00 -3.19
N VAL A 322 38.37 -21.64 -2.29
CA VAL A 322 38.66 -20.81 -1.11
C VAL A 322 38.57 -21.64 0.15
N LYS A 323 39.52 -21.45 1.06
CA LYS A 323 39.60 -22.12 2.36
C LYS A 323 39.63 -21.10 3.49
N LYS A 324 39.26 -21.56 4.68
CA LYS A 324 39.49 -20.79 5.91
C LYS A 324 40.97 -20.47 6.07
N GLY A 325 41.28 -19.22 6.41
CA GLY A 325 42.65 -18.70 6.55
C GLY A 325 43.28 -18.18 5.25
N ASP A 326 42.61 -18.33 4.10
CA ASP A 326 43.12 -17.76 2.86
C ASP A 326 43.07 -16.24 2.89
N ARG A 327 44.11 -15.59 2.36
CA ARG A 327 44.10 -14.14 2.09
C ARG A 327 43.51 -13.88 0.72
N VAL A 328 42.54 -12.97 0.70
CA VAL A 328 41.78 -12.59 -0.50
C VAL A 328 41.60 -11.07 -0.55
N LYS A 329 41.50 -10.55 -1.76
CA LYS A 329 41.06 -9.19 -2.03
C LYS A 329 39.54 -9.15 -2.15
N LEU A 330 38.94 -8.23 -1.41
CA LEU A 330 37.52 -7.88 -1.44
C LEU A 330 37.36 -6.66 -2.34
N GLU A 331 36.45 -6.71 -3.32
CA GLU A 331 36.19 -5.61 -4.24
C GLU A 331 34.69 -5.46 -4.50
N VAL A 332 34.12 -4.36 -4.04
CA VAL A 332 32.70 -4.02 -4.25
C VAL A 332 32.48 -3.52 -5.67
N ASP A 333 31.36 -3.91 -6.29
CA ASP A 333 30.87 -3.34 -7.54
C ASP A 333 30.54 -1.85 -7.35
N LYS A 334 31.53 -1.01 -7.69
CA LYS A 334 31.48 0.44 -7.51
C LYS A 334 30.28 1.08 -8.20
N GLU A 335 29.88 0.58 -9.37
CA GLU A 335 28.76 1.16 -10.11
C GLU A 335 27.45 0.90 -9.40
N LYS A 336 27.18 -0.36 -9.01
CA LYS A 336 25.98 -0.71 -8.25
C LYS A 336 25.93 -0.06 -6.88
N ARG A 337 27.06 0.05 -6.19
CA ARG A 337 27.16 0.79 -4.93
C ARG A 337 26.73 2.25 -5.11
N LEU A 338 27.27 2.92 -6.13
CA LEU A 338 26.94 4.31 -6.39
C LEU A 338 25.48 4.48 -6.80
N ASP A 339 24.93 3.60 -7.64
CA ASP A 339 23.51 3.67 -8.03
C ASP A 339 22.58 3.43 -6.84
N THR A 340 22.93 2.48 -5.95
CA THR A 340 22.21 2.25 -4.70
C THR A 340 22.27 3.47 -3.78
N ALA A 341 23.45 4.10 -3.62
CA ALA A 341 23.60 5.32 -2.83
C ALA A 341 22.83 6.52 -3.42
N ARG A 342 22.70 6.61 -4.76
CA ARG A 342 21.83 7.61 -5.42
C ARG A 342 20.37 7.40 -5.03
N ASN A 343 19.88 6.18 -5.17
CA ASN A 343 18.50 5.83 -4.81
C ASN A 343 18.24 6.05 -3.31
N HIS A 344 19.20 5.74 -2.44
CA HIS A 344 19.06 5.96 -0.99
C HIS A 344 18.97 7.45 -0.66
N THR A 345 19.89 8.27 -1.22
CA THR A 345 19.86 9.72 -1.01
C THR A 345 18.57 10.34 -1.57
N ALA A 346 18.09 9.87 -2.71
CA ALA A 346 16.81 10.29 -3.28
C ALA A 346 15.61 9.87 -2.43
N THR A 347 15.69 8.76 -1.70
CA THR A 347 14.62 8.33 -0.78
C THR A 347 14.37 9.37 0.32
N HIS A 348 15.43 9.95 0.89
CA HIS A 348 15.30 11.03 1.89
C HIS A 348 14.68 12.31 1.29
N LEU A 349 15.11 12.69 0.08
CA LEU A 349 14.52 13.85 -0.61
C LEU A 349 13.05 13.62 -0.98
N LEU A 350 12.69 12.39 -1.38
CA LEU A 350 11.31 12.01 -1.65
C LEU A 350 10.47 12.11 -0.37
N HIS A 351 10.97 11.61 0.76
CA HIS A 351 10.27 11.72 2.04
C HIS A 351 10.03 13.18 2.44
N TYR A 352 11.05 14.03 2.31
CA TYR A 352 10.90 15.47 2.48
C TYR A 352 9.84 16.07 1.56
N ALA A 353 9.90 15.76 0.26
CA ALA A 353 8.98 16.30 -0.74
C ALA A 353 7.53 15.85 -0.47
N LEU A 354 7.32 14.59 -0.11
CA LEU A 354 6.02 14.08 0.29
C LEU A 354 5.45 14.83 1.50
N ARG A 355 6.27 15.06 2.55
CA ARG A 355 5.83 15.82 3.73
C ARG A 355 5.50 17.27 3.40
N LYS A 356 6.25 17.89 2.48
CA LYS A 356 6.00 19.27 2.04
C LYS A 356 4.73 19.41 1.20
N VAL A 357 4.45 18.46 0.31
CA VAL A 357 3.30 18.53 -0.60
C VAL A 357 2.03 17.98 0.04
N LEU A 358 2.12 16.84 0.73
CA LEU A 358 0.96 16.14 1.27
C LEU A 358 0.68 16.50 2.74
N GLY A 359 1.71 16.86 3.51
CA GLY A 359 1.60 17.24 4.93
C GLY A 359 2.45 16.38 5.88
N GLU A 360 2.61 16.83 7.12
CA GLU A 360 3.51 16.23 8.11
C GLU A 360 3.09 14.84 8.63
N HIS A 361 1.87 14.38 8.34
CA HIS A 361 1.42 13.01 8.67
C HIS A 361 2.07 11.93 7.82
N VAL A 362 2.77 12.31 6.75
CA VAL A 362 3.53 11.37 5.97
C VAL A 362 4.71 10.88 6.79
N GLU A 363 4.68 9.60 7.11
CA GLU A 363 5.70 8.84 7.81
C GLU A 363 6.04 7.60 6.99
N GLN A 364 7.30 7.18 7.06
CA GLN A 364 7.76 5.96 6.40
C GLN A 364 7.14 4.72 7.04
N ALA A 365 6.46 3.92 6.23
CA ALA A 365 5.93 2.60 6.57
C ALA A 365 6.81 1.45 6.06
N GLY A 366 7.70 1.72 5.11
CA GLY A 366 8.60 0.72 4.52
C GLY A 366 9.52 1.33 3.46
N SER A 367 10.67 0.71 3.24
CA SER A 367 11.64 1.14 2.22
C SER A 367 12.38 -0.07 1.67
N TYR A 368 12.69 -0.05 0.37
CA TYR A 368 13.58 -1.01 -0.27
C TYR A 368 14.33 -0.33 -1.40
N VAL A 369 15.66 -0.32 -1.33
CA VAL A 369 16.58 0.48 -2.14
C VAL A 369 17.64 -0.42 -2.75
N TRP A 370 17.73 -0.47 -4.08
CA TRP A 370 18.71 -1.26 -4.83
C TRP A 370 19.30 -0.46 -5.99
N TRP A 371 20.22 -1.04 -6.77
CA TRP A 371 20.92 -0.29 -7.83
C TRP A 371 20.04 0.08 -9.03
N GLU A 372 18.88 -0.56 -9.23
CA GLU A 372 17.98 -0.22 -10.35
C GLU A 372 16.84 0.73 -9.95
N GLY A 373 16.65 0.99 -8.65
CA GLY A 373 15.60 1.88 -8.19
C GLY A 373 15.33 1.75 -6.69
N PHE A 374 14.20 2.28 -6.27
CA PHE A 374 13.71 2.11 -4.93
C PHE A 374 12.19 2.15 -4.86
N ARG A 375 11.65 1.59 -3.77
CA ARG A 375 10.27 1.77 -3.35
C ARG A 375 10.23 2.40 -1.97
N PHE A 376 9.25 3.29 -1.78
CA PHE A 376 9.03 3.99 -0.53
C PHE A 376 7.55 3.90 -0.16
N ASP A 377 7.29 3.25 0.97
CA ASP A 377 5.95 3.08 1.51
C ASP A 377 5.73 4.12 2.59
N PHE A 378 4.58 4.80 2.55
CA PHE A 378 4.31 5.91 3.44
C PHE A 378 2.84 5.98 3.85
N THR A 379 2.59 6.57 5.02
CA THR A 379 1.24 6.80 5.54
C THR A 379 0.55 7.90 4.73
N HIS A 380 -0.53 7.53 4.05
CA HIS A 380 -1.40 8.50 3.39
C HIS A 380 -2.79 7.91 3.17
N PHE A 381 -3.82 8.70 3.50
CA PHE A 381 -5.19 8.21 3.56
C PHE A 381 -5.88 8.13 2.20
N LYS A 382 -5.44 8.88 1.19
CA LYS A 382 -6.02 8.91 -0.17
C LYS A 382 -4.98 8.53 -1.23
N ALA A 383 -5.41 8.37 -2.47
CA ALA A 383 -4.48 8.29 -3.60
C ALA A 383 -3.82 9.65 -3.84
N VAL A 384 -2.54 9.66 -4.18
CA VAL A 384 -1.85 10.88 -4.57
C VAL A 384 -2.30 11.25 -5.98
N SER A 385 -2.79 12.48 -6.16
CA SER A 385 -3.24 12.94 -7.47
C SER A 385 -2.05 13.12 -8.44
N GLU A 386 -2.33 13.06 -9.74
CA GLU A 386 -1.28 13.30 -10.76
C GLU A 386 -0.59 14.66 -10.59
N GLN A 387 -1.32 15.68 -10.14
CA GLN A 387 -0.75 17.01 -9.90
C GLN A 387 0.15 17.03 -8.66
N GLU A 388 -0.25 16.39 -7.56
CA GLU A 388 0.58 16.24 -6.37
C GLU A 388 1.85 15.43 -6.70
N LEU A 389 1.75 14.35 -7.49
CA LEU A 389 2.91 13.57 -7.94
C LEU A 389 3.90 14.40 -8.76
N LYS A 390 3.41 15.26 -9.68
CA LYS A 390 4.25 16.19 -10.42
C LYS A 390 4.99 17.15 -9.49
N TRP A 391 4.29 17.76 -8.54
CA TRP A 391 4.93 18.66 -7.56
C TRP A 391 5.97 17.96 -6.70
N ILE A 392 5.71 16.71 -6.28
CA ILE A 392 6.68 15.90 -5.53
C ILE A 392 7.92 15.64 -6.38
N GLU A 393 7.76 15.18 -7.63
CA GLU A 393 8.87 14.91 -8.55
C GLU A 393 9.68 16.18 -8.87
N GLU A 394 9.00 17.30 -9.11
CA GLU A 394 9.62 18.61 -9.34
C GLU A 394 10.43 19.07 -8.12
N LEU A 395 9.87 18.95 -6.92
CA LEU A 395 10.55 19.35 -5.69
C LEU A 395 11.81 18.53 -5.41
N VAL A 396 11.78 17.22 -5.64
CA VAL A 396 12.97 16.37 -5.53
C VAL A 396 14.03 16.80 -6.56
N ASN A 397 13.65 16.99 -7.83
CA ASN A 397 14.59 17.42 -8.87
C ASN A 397 15.14 18.84 -8.61
N LEU A 398 14.37 19.75 -8.02
CA LEU A 398 14.87 21.06 -7.57
C LEU A 398 15.96 20.90 -6.50
N CYS A 399 15.77 20.01 -5.52
CA CYS A 399 16.79 19.69 -4.52
C CYS A 399 18.05 19.10 -5.15
N VAL A 400 17.90 18.27 -6.20
CA VAL A 400 19.03 17.74 -6.99
C VAL A 400 19.79 18.88 -7.69
N ILE A 401 19.07 19.79 -8.36
CA ILE A 401 19.66 20.92 -9.11
C ILE A 401 20.44 21.86 -8.18
N ASN A 402 19.94 22.09 -6.96
CA ASN A 402 20.63 22.91 -5.96
C ASN A 402 21.98 22.32 -5.52
N ASN A 403 22.16 20.99 -5.67
CA ASN A 403 23.40 20.27 -5.40
C ASN A 403 23.96 20.51 -3.98
N ASP A 404 23.08 20.52 -2.98
CA ASP A 404 23.44 20.69 -1.58
C ASP A 404 24.30 19.55 -1.04
N PRO A 405 25.20 19.83 -0.07
CA PRO A 405 26.06 18.81 0.52
C PRO A 405 25.25 17.81 1.35
N VAL A 406 25.67 16.54 1.28
CA VAL A 406 25.21 15.46 2.15
C VAL A 406 26.28 15.25 3.23
N LYS A 407 25.94 15.58 4.48
CA LYS A 407 26.87 15.51 5.62
C LYS A 407 26.53 14.32 6.51
N VAL A 408 27.57 13.68 7.02
CA VAL A 408 27.48 12.55 7.95
C VAL A 408 28.00 13.02 9.31
N ARG A 409 27.21 12.81 10.36
CA ARG A 409 27.63 13.05 11.75
C ARG A 409 27.43 11.79 12.58
N VAL A 410 28.35 11.53 13.48
CA VAL A 410 28.26 10.44 14.45
C VAL A 410 28.16 11.08 15.83
N ILE A 411 26.97 11.05 16.43
CA ILE A 411 26.67 11.77 17.67
C ILE A 411 25.88 10.88 18.65
N PRO A 412 25.84 11.22 19.95
CA PRO A 412 24.99 10.52 20.91
C PRO A 412 23.50 10.61 20.55
N PHE A 413 22.74 9.54 20.78
CA PHE A 413 21.30 9.47 20.49
C PHE A 413 20.51 10.59 21.19
N GLU A 414 20.83 10.88 22.46
CA GLU A 414 20.20 11.97 23.21
C GLU A 414 20.45 13.36 22.60
N GLN A 415 21.60 13.56 21.94
CA GLN A 415 21.87 14.79 21.22
C GLN A 415 21.04 14.86 19.93
N ALA A 416 20.98 13.77 19.16
CA ALA A 416 20.17 13.70 17.95
C ALA A 416 18.69 14.01 18.22
N LYS A 417 18.14 13.46 19.33
CA LYS A 417 16.78 13.72 19.77
C LYS A 417 16.52 15.20 20.10
N LYS A 418 17.48 15.88 20.75
CA LYS A 418 17.39 17.32 21.06
C LYS A 418 17.45 18.19 19.80
N GLU A 419 18.18 17.76 18.78
CA GLU A 419 18.29 18.45 17.48
C GLU A 419 17.08 18.22 16.56
N GLY A 420 16.06 17.46 17.01
CA GLY A 420 14.87 17.16 16.20
C GLY A 420 15.16 16.27 14.99
N VAL A 421 16.22 15.46 15.05
CA VAL A 421 16.55 14.48 14.01
C VAL A 421 15.39 13.50 13.89
N LEU A 422 14.89 13.31 12.67
CA LEU A 422 13.86 12.32 12.39
C LEU A 422 14.43 10.91 12.65
N ALA A 423 13.80 10.21 13.59
CA ALA A 423 14.10 8.81 13.90
C ALA A 423 12.92 7.94 13.43
N LEU A 424 13.22 6.83 12.77
CA LEU A 424 12.24 5.81 12.44
C LEU A 424 11.89 5.07 13.74
N PHE A 425 10.73 5.39 14.32
CA PHE A 425 10.31 4.99 15.69
C PHE A 425 10.33 3.47 16.00
N THR A 426 10.65 2.61 15.04
CA THR A 426 10.62 1.16 15.14
C THR A 426 11.94 0.50 15.58
N GLU A 427 13.07 1.22 15.61
CA GLU A 427 14.38 0.61 15.90
C GLU A 427 14.90 0.92 17.33
N LYS A 428 15.49 -0.09 17.98
CA LYS A 428 16.32 0.13 19.19
C LYS A 428 17.64 0.74 18.76
N TYR A 429 17.82 2.03 19.01
CA TYR A 429 19.05 2.74 18.66
C TYR A 429 20.19 2.45 19.64
N LYS A 430 21.42 2.40 19.09
CA LYS A 430 22.67 2.38 19.87
C LYS A 430 22.87 3.74 20.56
N GLU A 431 23.73 3.80 21.59
CA GLU A 431 24.04 5.05 22.30
C GLU A 431 24.63 6.13 21.38
N ILE A 432 25.39 5.69 20.38
CA ILE A 432 25.97 6.52 19.32
C ILE A 432 25.25 6.18 18.03
N VAL A 433 24.77 7.20 17.33
CA VAL A 433 24.00 7.06 16.09
C VAL A 433 24.61 7.86 14.95
N ARG A 434 24.37 7.39 13.73
CA ARG A 434 24.78 8.04 12.49
C ARG A 434 23.62 8.89 11.96
N VAL A 435 23.86 10.18 11.83
CA VAL A 435 22.92 11.18 11.33
C VAL A 435 23.36 11.57 9.92
N ILE A 436 22.41 11.55 8.98
CA ILE A 436 22.55 12.08 7.63
C ILE A 436 21.82 13.41 7.54
N GLU A 437 22.52 14.44 7.11
CA GLU A 437 21.99 15.78 6.88
C GLU A 437 22.10 16.10 5.38
N ILE A 438 20.98 16.44 4.74
CA ILE A 438 20.91 16.75 3.31
C ILE A 438 20.36 18.16 3.15
N GLY A 439 21.27 19.12 2.91
CA GLY A 439 20.92 20.55 2.90
C GLY A 439 20.09 20.95 4.12
N ASP A 440 19.08 21.79 3.91
CA ASP A 440 18.05 22.13 4.91
C ASP A 440 16.77 21.29 4.72
N TYR A 441 16.83 20.22 3.93
CA TYR A 441 15.67 19.41 3.54
C TYR A 441 15.41 18.28 4.53
N SER A 442 16.46 17.51 4.86
CA SER A 442 16.33 16.30 5.69
C SER A 442 17.49 16.17 6.68
N LYS A 443 17.15 15.68 7.87
CA LYS A 443 18.06 15.32 8.95
C LYS A 443 17.51 14.05 9.62
N GLU A 444 18.12 12.92 9.30
CA GLU A 444 17.59 11.58 9.62
C GLU A 444 18.66 10.64 10.20
N LEU A 445 18.25 9.72 11.07
CA LEU A 445 19.10 8.61 11.50
C LEU A 445 19.16 7.56 10.39
N CYS A 446 20.34 7.34 9.79
CA CYS A 446 20.50 6.37 8.72
C CYS A 446 21.88 5.72 8.70
N GLY A 447 21.90 4.38 8.68
CA GLY A 447 23.10 3.56 8.52
C GLY A 447 23.48 3.30 7.06
N GLY A 448 22.67 3.74 6.09
CA GLY A 448 22.89 3.49 4.68
C GLY A 448 24.09 4.19 4.05
N THR A 449 24.40 3.77 2.84
CA THR A 449 25.38 4.46 1.98
C THR A 449 24.72 5.65 1.29
N HIS A 450 25.43 6.78 1.25
CA HIS A 450 24.92 8.03 0.67
C HIS A 450 25.95 8.68 -0.25
N LEU A 451 25.45 9.56 -1.10
CA LEU A 451 26.26 10.43 -1.94
C LEU A 451 26.92 11.53 -1.10
N LYS A 452 27.78 12.33 -1.74
CA LYS A 452 28.43 13.51 -1.14
C LYS A 452 27.62 14.79 -1.36
N SER A 453 26.82 14.85 -2.42
CA SER A 453 25.91 15.97 -2.69
C SER A 453 24.67 15.50 -3.47
N THR A 454 23.58 16.27 -3.38
CA THR A 454 22.30 15.91 -4.03
C THR A 454 22.38 15.88 -5.55
N GLY A 455 23.25 16.69 -6.17
CA GLY A 455 23.43 16.71 -7.63
C GLY A 455 23.97 15.40 -8.19
N GLN A 456 24.63 14.57 -7.38
CA GLN A 456 25.12 13.25 -7.81
C GLN A 456 23.99 12.23 -8.03
N ILE A 457 22.78 12.51 -7.55
CA ILE A 457 21.58 11.70 -7.85
C ILE A 457 21.32 11.70 -9.36
N GLY A 458 21.57 12.83 -10.02
CA GLY A 458 21.14 13.03 -11.40
C GLY A 458 19.61 13.07 -11.50
N LEU A 459 19.08 12.72 -12.66
CA LEU A 459 17.64 12.72 -12.89
C LEU A 459 16.90 11.83 -11.88
N PHE A 460 15.85 12.36 -11.25
CA PHE A 460 14.90 11.60 -10.44
C PHE A 460 13.57 11.46 -11.18
N LYS A 461 13.01 10.25 -11.22
CA LYS A 461 11.73 9.97 -11.88
C LYS A 461 10.87 9.04 -11.04
N ILE A 462 9.59 9.40 -10.87
CA ILE A 462 8.57 8.52 -10.29
C ILE A 462 8.05 7.61 -11.41
N ASN A 463 8.11 6.30 -11.18
CA ASN A 463 7.59 5.28 -12.10
C ASN A 463 6.11 5.02 -11.84
N SER A 464 5.73 4.86 -10.58
CA SER A 464 4.38 4.45 -10.21
C SER A 464 4.01 4.92 -8.80
N GLU A 465 2.69 5.01 -8.58
CA GLU A 465 2.09 5.21 -7.27
C GLU A 465 0.93 4.23 -7.09
N SER A 466 0.83 3.59 -5.92
CA SER A 466 -0.19 2.55 -5.66
C SER A 466 -0.57 2.42 -4.18
N ALA A 467 -1.73 1.80 -3.90
CA ALA A 467 -2.11 1.37 -2.55
C ALA A 467 -1.48 0.00 -2.25
N VAL A 468 -0.76 -0.10 -1.13
CA VAL A 468 -0.26 -1.38 -0.59
C VAL A 468 -1.22 -1.94 0.44
N ALA A 469 -1.70 -1.07 1.33
CA ALA A 469 -2.67 -1.39 2.36
C ALA A 469 -3.55 -0.17 2.63
N SER A 470 -4.58 -0.35 3.44
CA SER A 470 -5.44 0.76 3.79
C SER A 470 -4.68 1.79 4.66
N GLY A 471 -4.53 3.01 4.15
CA GLY A 471 -3.75 4.07 4.77
C GLY A 471 -2.26 4.07 4.42
N ILE A 472 -1.79 3.14 3.57
CA ILE A 472 -0.39 3.03 3.14
C ILE A 472 -0.32 3.09 1.60
N ARG A 473 0.47 4.05 1.11
CA ARG A 473 0.75 4.25 -0.31
C ARG A 473 2.21 3.91 -0.60
N ARG A 474 2.50 3.52 -1.83
CA ARG A 474 3.85 3.22 -2.32
C ARG A 474 4.16 4.10 -3.51
N ILE A 475 5.35 4.71 -3.49
CA ILE A 475 5.99 5.27 -4.67
C ILE A 475 7.14 4.35 -5.08
N GLU A 476 7.21 4.03 -6.36
CA GLU A 476 8.40 3.43 -6.97
C GLU A 476 9.06 4.48 -7.85
N ALA A 477 10.38 4.61 -7.72
CA ALA A 477 11.13 5.64 -8.40
C ALA A 477 12.53 5.16 -8.77
N VAL A 478 13.11 5.84 -9.76
CA VAL A 478 14.44 5.55 -10.30
C VAL A 478 15.27 6.82 -10.37
N THR A 479 16.60 6.66 -10.32
CA THR A 479 17.55 7.79 -10.37
C THR A 479 18.65 7.58 -11.41
N GLY A 480 19.38 8.66 -11.71
CA GLY A 480 20.62 8.64 -12.45
C GLY A 480 20.51 7.97 -13.82
N ARG A 481 21.39 7.01 -14.10
CA ARG A 481 21.44 6.31 -15.40
C ARG A 481 20.18 5.50 -15.68
N VAL A 482 19.55 4.95 -14.65
CA VAL A 482 18.34 4.12 -14.80
C VAL A 482 17.15 5.01 -15.15
N ALA A 483 17.02 6.16 -14.49
CA ALA A 483 16.02 7.16 -14.85
C ALA A 483 16.21 7.70 -16.28
N TYR A 484 17.46 7.94 -16.67
CA TYR A 484 17.79 8.35 -18.04
C TYR A 484 17.34 7.30 -19.07
N ASN A 485 17.68 6.03 -18.86
CA ASN A 485 17.27 4.94 -19.76
C ASN A 485 15.75 4.78 -19.80
N TYR A 486 15.06 4.91 -18.66
CA TYR A 486 13.61 4.88 -18.59
C TYR A 486 12.98 5.97 -19.45
N ILE A 487 13.44 7.23 -19.36
CA ILE A 487 12.93 8.31 -20.22
C ILE A 487 13.24 8.04 -21.69
N ARG A 488 14.44 7.54 -22.00
CA ARG A 488 14.83 7.25 -23.38
C ARG A 488 13.91 6.20 -24.01
N GLU A 489 13.55 5.15 -23.28
CA GLU A 489 12.60 4.13 -23.73
C GLU A 489 11.21 4.74 -24.01
N GLN A 490 10.73 5.63 -23.13
CA GLN A 490 9.45 6.33 -23.36
C GLN A 490 9.51 7.25 -24.58
N GLU A 491 10.65 7.89 -24.84
CA GLU A 491 10.85 8.69 -26.05
C GLU A 491 10.87 7.83 -27.31
N GLU A 492 11.52 6.66 -27.28
CA GLU A 492 11.54 5.70 -28.39
C GLU A 492 10.11 5.24 -28.74
N ILE A 493 9.31 4.87 -27.73
CA ILE A 493 7.89 4.49 -27.91
C ILE A 493 7.08 5.65 -28.51
N LEU A 494 7.28 6.87 -28.01
CA LEU A 494 6.58 8.05 -28.54
C LEU A 494 6.95 8.28 -30.00
N GLN A 495 8.24 8.17 -30.38
CA GLN A 495 8.65 8.33 -31.77
C GLN A 495 8.03 7.27 -32.68
N GLU A 496 7.97 6.02 -32.24
CA GLU A 496 7.31 4.93 -32.98
C GLU A 496 5.82 5.23 -33.22
N LEU A 497 5.12 5.76 -32.20
CA LEU A 497 3.72 6.21 -32.33
C LEU A 497 3.56 7.34 -33.34
N LEU A 498 4.45 8.32 -33.34
CA LEU A 498 4.42 9.46 -34.27
C LEU A 498 4.62 9.01 -35.72
N VAL A 499 5.59 8.12 -35.95
CA VAL A 499 5.86 7.54 -37.27
C VAL A 499 4.66 6.71 -37.75
N THR A 500 4.12 5.86 -36.88
CA THR A 500 3.00 4.96 -37.20
C THR A 500 1.72 5.74 -37.53
N LEU A 501 1.40 6.77 -36.73
CA LEU A 501 0.23 7.62 -36.93
C LEU A 501 0.46 8.73 -37.97
N LYS A 502 1.70 8.87 -38.45
CA LYS A 502 2.15 9.92 -39.40
C LYS A 502 1.74 11.31 -38.92
N THR A 503 2.09 11.62 -37.67
CA THR A 503 1.69 12.85 -36.99
C THR A 503 2.82 13.39 -36.12
N ASP A 504 2.61 14.55 -35.50
CA ASP A 504 3.57 15.20 -34.61
C ASP A 504 3.11 15.13 -33.13
N LYS A 505 4.03 15.42 -32.20
CA LYS A 505 3.77 15.32 -30.75
C LYS A 505 2.53 16.11 -30.29
N SER A 506 2.23 17.26 -30.91
CA SER A 506 1.11 18.10 -30.49
C SER A 506 -0.25 17.53 -30.92
N ARG A 507 -0.28 16.71 -31.98
CA ARG A 507 -1.50 16.17 -32.59
C ARG A 507 -1.70 14.66 -32.40
N VAL A 508 -0.72 13.97 -31.81
CA VAL A 508 -0.74 12.50 -31.67
C VAL A 508 -2.01 11.98 -30.98
N ILE A 509 -2.47 12.65 -29.92
CA ILE A 509 -3.68 12.26 -29.18
C ILE A 509 -4.93 12.50 -30.01
N GLU A 510 -5.01 13.62 -30.73
CA GLU A 510 -6.13 13.93 -31.62
C GLU A 510 -6.22 12.90 -32.76
N GLN A 511 -5.08 12.61 -33.40
CA GLN A 511 -5.00 11.63 -34.48
C GLN A 511 -5.40 10.22 -34.03
N LEU A 512 -4.98 9.81 -32.82
CA LEU A 512 -5.38 8.54 -32.23
C LEU A 512 -6.90 8.49 -31.97
N LYS A 513 -7.48 9.55 -31.41
CA LYS A 513 -8.95 9.65 -31.21
C LYS A 513 -9.70 9.57 -32.54
N ASN A 514 -9.22 10.25 -33.57
CA ASN A 514 -9.81 10.21 -34.92
C ASN A 514 -9.73 8.81 -35.53
N LEU A 515 -8.61 8.09 -35.35
CA LEU A 515 -8.46 6.72 -35.80
C LEU A 515 -9.45 5.78 -35.08
N LEU A 516 -9.54 5.87 -33.76
CA LEU A 516 -10.49 5.05 -32.96
C LEU A 516 -11.94 5.33 -33.35
N ALA A 517 -12.30 6.59 -33.60
CA ALA A 517 -13.62 6.96 -34.08
C ALA A 517 -13.93 6.37 -35.47
N LYS A 518 -12.95 6.40 -36.39
CA LYS A 518 -13.08 5.77 -37.72
C LYS A 518 -13.24 4.25 -37.63
N VAL A 519 -12.49 3.58 -36.75
CA VAL A 519 -12.63 2.13 -36.52
C VAL A 519 -14.07 1.80 -36.10
N LYS A 520 -14.61 2.53 -35.11
CA LYS A 520 -15.98 2.33 -34.63
C LYS A 520 -17.03 2.62 -35.72
N ASP A 521 -16.83 3.65 -36.54
CA ASP A 521 -17.71 3.96 -37.66
C ASP A 521 -17.67 2.85 -38.73
N MET A 522 -16.47 2.38 -39.10
CA MET A 522 -16.31 1.27 -40.04
C MET A 522 -16.94 -0.04 -39.53
N GLU A 523 -16.82 -0.34 -38.24
CA GLU A 523 -17.51 -1.48 -37.62
C GLU A 523 -19.03 -1.35 -37.73
N SER A 524 -19.57 -0.15 -37.47
CA SER A 524 -21.01 0.12 -37.60
C SER A 524 -21.49 0.01 -39.05
N GLN A 525 -20.70 0.53 -40.00
CA GLN A 525 -21.02 0.42 -41.43
C GLN A 525 -20.97 -1.03 -41.91
N LEU A 526 -19.96 -1.80 -41.48
CA LEU A 526 -19.85 -3.22 -41.80
C LEU A 526 -21.05 -4.01 -41.27
N MET A 527 -21.49 -3.72 -40.04
CA MET A 527 -22.69 -4.34 -39.48
C MET A 527 -23.94 -3.99 -40.30
N LYS A 528 -24.07 -2.74 -40.73
CA LYS A 528 -25.18 -2.30 -41.59
C LYS A 528 -25.17 -3.02 -42.94
N TYR A 529 -24.01 -3.15 -43.59
CA TYR A 529 -23.89 -3.86 -44.86
C TYR A 529 -24.20 -5.36 -44.70
N LYS A 530 -23.74 -6.00 -43.63
CA LYS A 530 -24.09 -7.40 -43.33
C LYS A 530 -25.60 -7.60 -43.13
N LEU A 531 -26.27 -6.66 -42.46
CA LEU A 531 -27.74 -6.70 -42.30
C LEU A 531 -28.47 -6.51 -43.63
N GLN A 532 -28.01 -5.59 -44.48
CA GLN A 532 -28.59 -5.39 -45.81
C GLN A 532 -28.38 -6.60 -46.72
N GLU A 533 -27.20 -7.22 -46.65
CA GLU A 533 -26.91 -8.47 -47.35
C GLU A 533 -27.80 -9.60 -46.88
N LEU A 534 -27.96 -9.79 -45.56
CA LEU A 534 -28.91 -10.75 -44.99
C LEU A 534 -30.33 -10.52 -45.51
N ASP A 535 -30.80 -9.27 -45.52
CA ASP A 535 -32.12 -8.93 -46.01
C ASP A 535 -32.31 -9.23 -47.50
N SER A 536 -31.28 -8.99 -48.32
CA SER A 536 -31.29 -9.27 -49.76
C SER A 536 -31.20 -10.77 -50.07
N GLN A 537 -30.33 -11.49 -49.35
CA GLN A 537 -30.21 -12.94 -49.46
C GLN A 537 -31.51 -13.62 -49.03
N ALA A 538 -32.11 -13.19 -47.91
CA ALA A 538 -33.40 -13.71 -47.46
C ALA A 538 -34.51 -13.51 -48.51
N GLU A 539 -34.57 -12.36 -49.17
CA GLU A 539 -35.54 -12.10 -50.24
C GLU A 539 -35.34 -12.98 -51.47
N LYS A 540 -34.08 -13.20 -51.90
CA LYS A 540 -33.77 -14.11 -53.02
C LYS A 540 -34.17 -15.54 -52.67
N LEU A 541 -33.78 -16.00 -51.48
CA LEU A 541 -34.09 -17.33 -50.99
C LEU A 541 -35.60 -17.58 -50.84
N LEU A 542 -36.36 -16.59 -50.38
CA LEU A 542 -37.83 -16.70 -50.30
C LEU A 542 -38.52 -16.76 -51.67
N LYS A 543 -37.91 -16.22 -52.74
CA LYS A 543 -38.41 -16.37 -54.11
C LYS A 543 -38.14 -17.75 -54.68
N GLU A 544 -37.07 -18.40 -54.22
CA GLU A 544 -36.69 -19.77 -54.62
C GLU A 544 -37.42 -20.85 -53.78
N ALA A 545 -38.06 -20.46 -52.68
CA ALA A 545 -38.80 -21.37 -51.81
C ALA A 545 -40.00 -22.01 -52.54
N GLN A 546 -40.16 -23.32 -52.38
CA GLN A 546 -41.25 -24.08 -52.98
C GLN A 546 -42.50 -24.04 -52.09
N GLU A 547 -43.69 -23.92 -52.67
CA GLU A 547 -44.93 -23.93 -51.91
C GLU A 547 -45.56 -25.34 -51.90
N VAL A 548 -45.78 -25.89 -50.71
CA VAL A 548 -46.41 -27.19 -50.52
C VAL A 548 -47.55 -27.04 -49.52
N LYS A 549 -48.80 -27.31 -49.96
CA LYS A 549 -50.02 -27.24 -49.12
C LYS A 549 -50.18 -25.89 -48.38
N GLY A 550 -49.81 -24.78 -49.02
CA GLY A 550 -49.93 -23.43 -48.44
C GLY A 550 -48.81 -23.03 -47.47
N VAL A 551 -47.71 -23.79 -47.42
CA VAL A 551 -46.50 -23.49 -46.65
C VAL A 551 -45.31 -23.38 -47.59
N LYS A 552 -44.52 -22.30 -47.46
CA LYS A 552 -43.26 -22.12 -48.19
C LYS A 552 -42.15 -22.94 -47.52
N TYR A 553 -41.50 -23.80 -48.28
CA TYR A 553 -40.42 -24.66 -47.83
C TYR A 553 -39.11 -24.26 -48.51
N LEU A 554 -38.06 -24.03 -47.73
CA LEU A 554 -36.71 -23.74 -48.20
C LEU A 554 -35.70 -24.69 -47.54
N PHE A 555 -35.01 -25.47 -48.37
CA PHE A 555 -33.89 -26.31 -47.98
C PHE A 555 -32.68 -25.92 -48.81
N ARG A 556 -31.59 -25.50 -48.15
CA ARG A 556 -30.36 -25.10 -48.85
C ARG A 556 -29.13 -25.38 -47.99
N GLU A 557 -28.10 -25.91 -48.63
CA GLU A 557 -26.76 -26.02 -48.05
C GLU A 557 -26.01 -24.69 -48.25
N MET A 558 -25.48 -24.12 -47.18
CA MET A 558 -24.79 -22.83 -47.19
C MET A 558 -23.51 -22.91 -46.35
N ASN A 559 -22.39 -22.58 -46.97
CA ASN A 559 -21.09 -22.57 -46.30
C ASN A 559 -20.80 -21.19 -45.68
N ASP A 560 -21.47 -20.88 -44.57
CA ASP A 560 -21.36 -19.61 -43.85
C ASP A 560 -21.23 -19.81 -42.33
N ASP A 561 -20.86 -18.75 -41.60
CA ASP A 561 -20.72 -18.78 -40.14
C ASP A 561 -22.06 -19.12 -39.44
N PRO A 562 -22.08 -20.02 -38.42
CA PRO A 562 -23.31 -20.44 -37.75
C PRO A 562 -24.15 -19.30 -37.14
N LYS A 563 -23.53 -18.21 -36.67
CA LYS A 563 -24.28 -17.06 -36.16
C LYS A 563 -24.95 -16.30 -37.30
N PHE A 564 -24.26 -16.14 -38.44
CA PHE A 564 -24.84 -15.55 -39.64
C PHE A 564 -26.03 -16.37 -40.15
N LEU A 565 -25.91 -17.70 -40.21
CA LEU A 565 -27.00 -18.60 -40.58
C LEU A 565 -28.19 -18.48 -39.62
N GLY A 566 -27.92 -18.37 -38.31
CA GLY A 566 -28.96 -18.09 -37.31
C GLY A 566 -29.75 -16.81 -37.60
N PHE A 567 -29.05 -15.69 -37.85
CA PHE A 567 -29.70 -14.43 -38.20
C PHE A 567 -30.47 -14.48 -39.53
N LEU A 568 -29.95 -15.21 -40.52
CA LEU A 568 -30.61 -15.41 -41.81
C LEU A 568 -31.92 -16.20 -41.66
N VAL A 569 -31.93 -17.27 -40.85
CA VAL A 569 -33.14 -18.05 -40.54
C VAL A 569 -34.20 -17.17 -39.88
N ASP A 570 -33.80 -16.33 -38.92
CA ASP A 570 -34.73 -15.41 -38.24
C ASP A 570 -35.33 -14.40 -39.22
N LYS A 571 -34.51 -13.84 -40.12
CA LYS A 571 -34.98 -12.94 -41.19
C LYS A 571 -35.91 -13.62 -42.20
N LEU A 572 -35.61 -14.86 -42.59
CA LEU A 572 -36.47 -15.65 -43.49
C LEU A 572 -37.84 -15.93 -42.84
N LYS A 573 -37.86 -16.26 -41.54
CA LYS A 573 -39.11 -16.44 -40.76
C LYS A 573 -39.91 -15.14 -40.63
N GLU A 574 -39.22 -14.02 -40.39
CA GLU A 574 -39.84 -12.69 -40.29
C GLU A 574 -40.53 -12.31 -41.61
N LYS A 575 -39.81 -12.38 -42.74
CA LYS A 575 -40.32 -11.98 -44.06
C LYS A 575 -41.33 -12.98 -44.66
N GLY A 576 -41.13 -14.28 -44.43
CA GLY A 576 -42.01 -15.34 -44.96
C GLY A 576 -43.35 -15.48 -44.24
N LYS A 577 -43.55 -14.78 -43.11
CA LYS A 577 -44.68 -14.93 -42.18
C LYS A 577 -44.80 -16.38 -41.65
N ARG A 578 -45.75 -16.65 -40.74
CA ARG A 578 -45.90 -17.94 -39.99
C ARG A 578 -46.15 -19.21 -40.84
N GLN A 579 -45.98 -19.16 -42.16
CA GLN A 579 -46.17 -20.26 -43.10
C GLN A 579 -44.86 -20.59 -43.85
N THR A 580 -43.70 -20.46 -43.19
CA THR A 580 -42.40 -20.78 -43.78
C THR A 580 -41.64 -21.80 -42.94
N ALA A 581 -41.21 -22.90 -43.55
CA ALA A 581 -40.32 -23.90 -42.97
C ALA A 581 -38.93 -23.78 -43.62
N VAL A 582 -37.91 -23.51 -42.81
CA VAL A 582 -36.54 -23.23 -43.25
C VAL A 582 -35.59 -24.25 -42.63
N VAL A 583 -34.78 -24.89 -43.46
CA VAL A 583 -33.68 -25.77 -43.05
C VAL A 583 -32.43 -25.35 -43.81
N LEU A 584 -31.48 -24.74 -43.10
CA LEU A 584 -30.16 -24.40 -43.60
C LEU A 584 -29.15 -25.32 -42.91
N PHE A 585 -28.23 -25.90 -43.69
CA PHE A 585 -27.14 -26.73 -43.19
C PHE A 585 -25.79 -26.23 -43.70
#